data_AF-A0A7W0P3J6-F1
#
_entry.id   AF-A0A7W0P3J6-F1
#
_cell.length_a   1.000
_cell.length_b   1.000
_cell.length_c   1.000
_cell.angle_alpha   90.00
_cell.angle_beta   90.00
_cell.angle_gamma   90.00
#
_symmetry.space_group_name_H-M   'P 1'
#
loop_
_entity.id
_entity.type
_entity.pdbx_description
1 polymer ?
#
loop_
_entity_poly.entity_id
_entity_poly.type
_entity_poly.pdbx_seq_one_letter_code
_entity_poly.pdbx_strand_id
1 'polypeptide(L)'
;MAEREYLSLLRRLVQGRSEILMAELASRGSDDDRPLVDRLSEILASDEPVTSRGEAMKVSLPEEEMLLARRRIERLVADAGISDPSELDDERLQEAIDVLAGEEREVSAQRADVHRVLDALQDELKRRYKEDPSLALS
;
A
#
# COMPACT_ATOMS: atom_id res chain seq x y z
N MET A 1 -7.55 -11.09 10.08
CA MET A 1 -6.16 -11.04 9.59
C MET A 1 -6.13 -10.69 8.10
N ALA A 2 -6.85 -11.42 7.24
CA ALA A 2 -6.91 -11.18 5.80
C ALA A 2 -7.20 -9.71 5.41
N GLU A 3 -8.24 -9.07 5.99
CA GLU A 3 -8.57 -7.67 5.68
C GLU A 3 -7.43 -6.68 5.93
N ARG A 4 -6.76 -6.77 7.09
CA ARG A 4 -5.62 -5.91 7.43
C ARG A 4 -4.49 -6.09 6.43
N GLU A 5 -4.18 -7.34 6.10
CA GLU A 5 -3.10 -7.65 5.17
C GLU A 5 -3.48 -7.21 3.75
N TYR A 6 -4.73 -7.39 3.35
CA TYR A 6 -5.27 -6.93 2.07
C TYR A 6 -5.11 -5.41 1.92
N LEU A 7 -5.56 -4.63 2.91
CA LEU A 7 -5.42 -3.17 2.91
C LEU A 7 -3.94 -2.73 2.94
N SER A 8 -3.08 -3.48 3.63
CA SER A 8 -1.64 -3.20 3.66
C SER A 8 -0.98 -3.44 2.29
N LEU A 9 -1.32 -4.55 1.63
CA LEU A 9 -0.85 -4.86 0.28
C LEU A 9 -1.37 -3.82 -0.72
N LEU A 10 -2.68 -3.54 -0.68
CA LEU A 10 -3.30 -2.55 -1.57
C LEU A 10 -2.63 -1.18 -1.42
N ARG A 11 -2.43 -0.72 -0.18
CA ARG A 11 -1.73 0.54 0.08
C ARG A 11 -0.34 0.55 -0.55
N ARG A 12 0.47 -0.49 -0.36
CA ARG A 12 1.83 -0.54 -0.92
C ARG A 12 1.80 -0.55 -2.46
N LEU A 13 0.81 -1.20 -3.07
CA LEU A 13 0.64 -1.17 -4.53
C LEU A 13 0.26 0.22 -5.06
N VAL A 14 -0.64 0.93 -4.36
CA VAL A 14 -1.01 2.32 -4.72
C VAL A 14 0.20 3.24 -4.59
N GLN A 15 0.91 3.15 -3.45
CA GLN A 15 2.11 3.95 -3.19
C GLN A 15 3.18 3.72 -4.25
N GLY A 16 3.54 2.46 -4.52
CA GLY A 16 4.56 2.14 -5.53
C GLY A 16 4.18 2.65 -6.93
N ARG A 17 2.89 2.61 -7.29
CA ARG A 17 2.44 3.20 -8.55
C ARG A 17 2.58 4.73 -8.54
N SER A 18 2.20 5.40 -7.45
CA SER A 18 2.33 6.85 -7.30
C SER A 18 3.80 7.28 -7.35
N GLU A 19 4.70 6.54 -6.70
CA GLU A 19 6.15 6.77 -6.72
C GLU A 19 6.71 6.72 -8.15
N ILE A 20 6.27 5.74 -8.95
CA ILE A 20 6.65 5.62 -10.36
C ILE A 20 6.20 6.83 -11.18
N LEU A 21 4.96 7.30 -11.00
CA LEU A 21 4.47 8.47 -11.75
C LEU A 21 5.16 9.76 -11.33
N MET A 22 5.38 9.95 -10.03
CA MET A 22 6.09 11.12 -9.52
C MET A 22 7.54 11.16 -10.03
N ALA A 23 8.20 10.00 -10.12
CA ALA A 23 9.56 9.91 -10.66
C ALA A 23 9.61 10.23 -12.16
N GLU A 24 8.64 9.74 -12.93
CA GLU A 24 8.51 10.09 -14.36
C GLU A 24 8.35 11.61 -14.52
N LEU A 25 7.39 12.22 -13.82
CA LEU A 25 7.15 13.66 -13.89
C LEU A 25 8.38 14.49 -13.47
N ALA A 26 9.06 14.07 -12.39
CA ALA A 26 10.27 14.76 -11.92
C ALA A 26 11.43 14.66 -12.93
N SER A 27 11.54 13.55 -13.66
CA SER A 27 12.64 13.34 -14.61
C SER A 27 12.61 14.28 -15.80
N ARG A 28 11.42 14.72 -16.23
CA ARG A 28 11.22 15.65 -17.35
C ARG A 28 11.83 17.04 -17.14
N GLY A 29 12.07 17.42 -15.88
CA GLY A 29 12.74 18.67 -15.50
C GLY A 29 14.20 18.51 -15.11
N SER A 30 14.79 17.32 -15.29
CA SER A 30 16.14 16.97 -14.84
C SER A 30 17.02 16.50 -15.99
N ASP A 31 18.35 16.53 -15.82
CA ASP A 31 19.31 15.95 -16.77
C ASP A 31 19.43 14.40 -16.65
N ASP A 32 18.51 13.70 -15.96
CA ASP A 32 18.53 12.24 -15.82
C ASP A 32 17.71 11.54 -16.93
N ASP A 33 18.38 11.28 -18.05
CA ASP A 33 17.83 10.62 -19.26
C ASP A 33 17.69 9.08 -19.12
N ARG A 34 17.95 8.51 -17.94
CA ARG A 34 17.82 7.06 -17.75
C ARG A 34 16.35 6.62 -17.92
N PRO A 35 16.08 5.52 -18.65
CA PRO A 35 14.74 4.95 -18.75
C PRO A 35 14.10 4.72 -17.37
N LEU A 36 12.79 4.97 -17.26
CA LEU A 36 12.04 4.77 -16.01
C LEU A 36 12.23 3.37 -15.44
N VAL A 37 12.26 2.35 -16.30
CA VAL A 37 12.45 0.94 -15.92
C VAL A 37 13.79 0.69 -15.21
N ASP A 38 14.85 1.40 -15.62
CA ASP A 38 16.19 1.24 -15.05
C ASP A 38 16.29 1.86 -13.65
N ARG A 39 15.40 2.81 -13.34
CA ARG A 39 15.32 3.51 -12.05
C ARG A 39 14.34 2.87 -11.07
N LEU A 40 13.55 1.85 -11.48
CA LEU A 40 12.48 1.29 -10.64
C LEU A 40 12.97 0.81 -9.26
N SER A 41 14.14 0.20 -9.19
CA SER A 41 14.69 -0.26 -7.90
C SER A 41 15.03 0.91 -6.98
N GLU A 42 15.52 2.03 -7.53
CA GLU A 42 15.81 3.27 -6.78
C GLU A 42 14.50 3.92 -6.32
N ILE A 43 13.52 4.03 -7.23
CA ILE A 43 12.21 4.64 -6.97
C ILE A 43 11.45 3.90 -5.86
N LEU A 44 11.41 2.57 -5.90
CA LEU A 44 10.62 1.78 -4.95
C LEU A 44 11.33 1.51 -3.62
N ALA A 45 12.62 1.85 -3.52
CA ALA A 45 13.42 1.70 -2.30
C ALA A 45 13.22 2.86 -1.31
N SER A 46 12.53 3.94 -1.70
CA SER A 46 12.39 5.17 -0.91
C SER A 46 11.55 5.05 0.36
N ASP A 47 10.91 3.90 0.60
CA ASP A 47 10.12 3.70 1.81
C ASP A 47 11.05 3.56 3.02
N GLU A 48 11.01 4.52 3.95
CA GLU A 48 11.65 4.37 5.26
C GLU A 48 11.15 3.06 5.89
N PRO A 49 12.03 2.24 6.49
CA PRO A 49 11.59 1.03 7.17
C PRO A 49 10.58 1.41 8.23
N VAL A 50 9.30 1.12 7.97
CA VAL A 50 8.24 1.24 8.96
C VAL A 50 8.73 0.48 10.17
N THR A 51 8.73 1.14 11.33
CA THR A 51 9.10 0.51 12.60
C THR A 51 8.12 -0.63 12.88
N SER A 52 8.39 -1.79 12.31
CA SER A 52 7.77 -3.04 12.69
C SER A 52 8.20 -3.28 14.13
N ARG A 53 7.26 -3.68 15.00
CA ARG A 53 7.53 -4.04 16.40
C ARG A 53 8.37 -5.33 16.54
N GLY A 54 9.29 -5.61 15.61
CA GLY A 54 10.11 -6.82 15.59
C GLY A 54 9.36 -8.09 15.20
N GLU A 55 8.11 -7.99 14.74
CA GLU A 55 7.38 -9.12 14.20
C GLU A 55 7.81 -9.35 12.75
N ALA A 56 8.32 -10.55 12.46
CA ALA A 56 8.42 -11.02 11.09
C ALA A 56 6.99 -11.07 10.53
N MET A 57 6.62 -10.09 9.70
CA MET A 57 5.34 -10.07 9.01
C MET A 57 5.33 -11.23 8.01
N LYS A 58 4.91 -12.41 8.45
CA LYS A 58 4.57 -13.50 7.53
C LYS A 58 3.28 -13.08 6.84
N VAL A 59 3.42 -12.40 5.69
CA VAL A 59 2.28 -12.09 4.81
C VAL A 59 1.63 -13.42 4.46
N SER A 60 0.51 -13.71 5.12
CA SER A 60 -0.22 -14.96 4.97
C SER A 60 -1.53 -14.66 4.25
N LEU A 61 -1.44 -13.79 3.24
CA LEU A 61 -2.57 -13.47 2.37
C LEU A 61 -2.86 -14.66 1.46
N PRO A 62 -4.12 -15.13 1.42
CA PRO A 62 -4.56 -16.05 0.38
C PRO A 62 -4.30 -15.45 -1.01
N GLU A 63 -3.99 -16.29 -1.98
CA GLU A 63 -3.75 -15.87 -3.37
C GLU A 63 -4.95 -15.10 -3.95
N GLU A 64 -6.17 -15.49 -3.59
CA GLU A 64 -7.41 -14.82 -3.99
C GLU A 64 -7.45 -13.34 -3.55
N GLU A 65 -7.02 -13.04 -2.33
CA GLU A 65 -6.95 -11.68 -1.79
C GLU A 65 -5.87 -10.84 -2.48
N MET A 66 -4.74 -11.47 -2.78
CA MET A 66 -3.68 -10.83 -3.57
C MET A 66 -4.18 -10.46 -4.97
N LEU A 67 -4.93 -11.35 -5.61
CA LEU A 67 -5.54 -11.10 -6.93
C LEU A 67 -6.59 -10.00 -6.86
N LEU A 68 -7.39 -9.92 -5.80
CA LEU A 68 -8.36 -8.84 -5.60
C LEU A 68 -7.67 -7.48 -5.48
N ALA A 69 -6.58 -7.39 -4.71
CA ALA A 69 -5.81 -6.16 -4.56
C ALA A 69 -5.21 -5.72 -5.91
N ARG A 70 -4.60 -6.64 -6.66
CA ARG A 70 -4.05 -6.39 -8.00
C ARG A 70 -5.12 -5.89 -8.98
N ARG A 71 -6.27 -6.57 -9.05
CA ARG A 71 -7.38 -6.15 -9.93
C ARG A 71 -7.93 -4.77 -9.58
N ARG A 72 -7.95 -4.38 -8.30
CA ARG A 72 -8.38 -3.04 -7.89
C ARG A 72 -7.43 -1.98 -8.44
N ILE A 73 -6.12 -2.23 -8.35
CA ILE A 73 -5.10 -1.34 -8.89
C ILE A 73 -5.17 -1.27 -10.41
N GLU A 74 -5.33 -2.41 -11.08
CA GLU A 74 -5.46 -2.44 -12.55
C GLU A 74 -6.65 -1.61 -13.03
N ARG A 75 -7.80 -1.68 -12.33
CA ARG A 75 -8.96 -0.82 -12.65
C ARG A 75 -8.65 0.65 -12.44
N LEU A 76 -8.07 1.01 -11.30
CA LEU A 76 -7.71 2.39 -10.99
C LEU A 76 -6.73 2.99 -12.01
N VAL A 77 -5.75 2.19 -12.43
CA VAL A 77 -4.75 2.52 -13.45
C VAL A 77 -5.40 2.67 -14.83
N ALA A 78 -6.32 1.78 -15.19
CA ALA A 78 -7.06 1.85 -16.45
C ALA A 78 -8.00 3.06 -16.50
N ASP A 79 -8.72 3.35 -15.41
CA ASP A 79 -9.63 4.50 -15.29
C ASP A 79 -8.85 5.82 -15.40
N ALA A 80 -7.61 5.85 -14.90
CA ALA A 80 -6.69 6.98 -15.05
C ALA A 80 -5.96 7.03 -16.41
N GLY A 81 -6.21 6.08 -17.31
CA GLY A 81 -5.58 6.03 -18.64
C GLY A 81 -4.09 5.68 -18.63
N ILE A 82 -3.56 5.14 -17.53
CA ILE A 82 -2.12 4.90 -17.33
C ILE A 82 -1.74 3.54 -17.96
N SER A 83 -1.41 3.54 -19.24
CA SER A 83 -0.91 2.35 -19.94
C SER A 83 0.62 2.30 -19.91
N ASP A 84 1.23 3.42 -20.29
CA ASP A 84 2.67 3.69 -20.22
C ASP A 84 2.87 5.13 -19.68
N PRO A 85 3.43 5.31 -18.47
CA PRO A 85 3.69 6.63 -17.91
C PRO A 85 4.57 7.53 -18.79
N SER A 86 5.48 6.93 -19.56
CA SER A 86 6.40 7.70 -20.42
C SER A 86 5.71 8.32 -21.65
N GLU A 87 4.53 7.81 -22.03
CA GLU A 87 3.73 8.33 -23.14
C GLU A 87 2.69 9.38 -22.71
N LEU A 88 2.46 9.55 -21.40
CA LEU A 88 1.53 10.54 -20.87
C LEU A 88 2.13 11.95 -20.91
N ASP A 89 1.31 12.98 -21.08
CA ASP A 89 1.74 14.36 -20.84
C ASP A 89 1.76 14.70 -19.34
N ASP A 90 2.35 15.84 -18.99
CA ASP A 90 2.53 16.26 -17.60
C ASP A 90 1.21 16.47 -16.87
N GLU A 91 0.18 16.96 -17.57
CA GLU A 91 -1.16 17.18 -17.01
C GLU A 91 -1.81 15.84 -16.63
N ARG A 92 -1.73 14.84 -17.53
CA ARG A 92 -2.24 13.48 -17.28
C ARG A 92 -1.47 12.75 -16.18
N LEU A 93 -0.15 12.93 -16.11
CA LEU A 93 0.64 12.39 -15.00
C LEU A 93 0.19 12.97 -13.67
N GLN A 94 -0.03 14.29 -13.60
CA GLN A 94 -0.47 14.95 -12.38
C GLN A 94 -1.90 14.52 -11.97
N GLU A 95 -2.84 14.45 -12.92
CA GLU A 95 -4.19 13.92 -12.66
C GLU A 95 -4.14 12.49 -12.09
N ALA A 96 -3.33 11.63 -12.70
CA ALA A 96 -3.16 10.25 -12.26
C ALA A 96 -2.54 10.14 -10.85
N ILE A 97 -1.54 10.99 -10.53
CA ILE A 97 -0.95 11.07 -9.20
C ILE A 97 -2.01 11.48 -8.17
N ASP A 98 -2.83 12.48 -8.48
CA ASP A 98 -3.87 12.97 -7.56
C ASP A 98 -4.94 11.91 -7.27
N VAL A 99 -5.33 11.14 -8.29
CA VAL A 99 -6.25 9.99 -8.15
C VAL A 99 -5.65 8.91 -7.23
N LEU A 100 -4.39 8.53 -7.47
CA LEU A 100 -3.71 7.53 -6.62
C LEU A 100 -3.52 8.02 -5.19
N ALA A 101 -3.23 9.31 -5.00
CA ALA A 101 -3.13 9.92 -3.67
C ALA A 101 -4.48 9.99 -2.95
N GLY A 102 -5.58 10.13 -3.68
CA GLY A 102 -6.94 9.96 -3.14
C GLY A 102 -7.16 8.56 -2.60
N GLU A 103 -6.92 7.55 -3.42
CA GLU A 103 -7.10 6.14 -3.05
C GLU A 103 -6.16 5.70 -1.92
N GLU A 104 -4.91 6.16 -1.90
CA GLU A 104 -3.98 5.85 -0.80
C GLU A 104 -4.54 6.35 0.54
N ARG A 105 -5.08 7.59 0.56
CA ARG A 105 -5.67 8.17 1.77
C ARG A 105 -6.89 7.37 2.23
N GLU A 106 -7.76 6.96 1.32
CA GLU A 106 -8.92 6.13 1.65
C GLU A 106 -8.52 4.76 2.20
N VAL A 107 -7.61 4.06 1.53
CA VAL A 107 -7.10 2.76 1.99
C VAL A 107 -6.39 2.90 3.33
N SER A 108 -5.64 3.99 3.54
CA SER A 108 -4.98 4.27 4.81
C SER A 108 -5.98 4.52 5.95
N ALA A 109 -7.08 5.22 5.68
CA ALA A 109 -8.15 5.42 6.66
C ALA A 109 -8.84 4.10 7.03
N GLN A 110 -9.22 3.29 6.04
CA GLN A 110 -9.81 1.96 6.25
C GLN A 110 -8.86 1.05 7.05
N ARG A 111 -7.56 1.08 6.74
CA ARG A 111 -6.56 0.30 7.48
C ARG A 111 -6.47 0.74 8.93
N ALA A 112 -6.50 2.05 9.19
CA ALA A 112 -6.49 2.58 10.55
C ALA A 112 -7.73 2.16 11.35
N ASP A 113 -8.91 2.13 10.73
CA ASP A 113 -10.13 1.59 11.34
C ASP A 113 -9.99 0.12 11.75
N VAL A 114 -9.49 -0.72 10.83
CA VAL A 114 -9.25 -2.14 11.11
C VAL A 114 -8.26 -2.32 12.25
N HIS A 115 -7.19 -1.53 12.28
CA HIS A 115 -6.22 -1.56 13.38
C HIS A 115 -6.86 -1.18 14.72
N ARG A 116 -7.68 -0.12 14.77
CA ARG A 116 -8.38 0.27 16.00
C ARG A 116 -9.25 -0.85 16.56
N VAL A 117 -9.99 -1.55 15.68
CA VAL A 117 -10.83 -2.68 16.09
C VAL A 117 -9.99 -3.85 16.59
N LEU A 118 -8.91 -4.20 15.89
CA LEU A 118 -8.00 -5.26 16.31
C LEU A 118 -7.35 -4.96 17.67
N ASP A 119 -6.90 -3.73 17.89
CA ASP A 119 -6.30 -3.30 19.16
C ASP A 119 -7.31 -3.41 20.31
N ALA A 120 -8.56 -2.98 20.10
CA ALA A 120 -9.63 -3.11 21.10
C ALA A 120 -9.92 -4.59 21.46
N LEU A 121 -9.97 -5.47 20.46
CA LEU A 121 -10.15 -6.91 20.69
C LEU A 121 -8.96 -7.54 21.42
N GLN A 122 -7.74 -7.13 21.05
CA GLN A 122 -6.52 -7.59 21.72
C GLN A 122 -6.50 -7.15 23.18
N ASP A 123 -6.91 -5.92 23.49
CA ASP A 123 -6.93 -5.40 24.85
C ASP A 123 -8.00 -6.09 25.71
N GLU A 124 -9.18 -6.38 25.14
CA GLU A 124 -10.20 -7.19 25.80
C GLU A 124 -9.70 -8.62 26.08
N LEU A 125 -9.00 -9.23 25.12
CA LEU A 125 -8.43 -10.56 25.28
C LEU A 125 -7.36 -10.57 26.39
N LYS A 126 -6.46 -9.58 26.41
CA LYS A 126 -5.47 -9.39 27.50
C LYS A 126 -6.16 -9.22 28.86
N ARG A 127 -7.25 -8.44 28.93
CA ARG A 127 -8.02 -8.24 30.15
C ARG A 127 -8.59 -9.56 30.67
N ARG A 128 -9.24 -10.34 29.80
CA ARG A 128 -9.80 -11.66 30.17
C ARG A 128 -8.74 -12.63 30.66
N TYR A 129 -7.59 -12.71 29.98
CA TYR A 129 -6.49 -13.56 30.43
C TYR A 129 -5.87 -13.11 31.75
N LYS A 130 -5.86 -11.80 32.03
CA LYS A 130 -5.41 -11.27 33.32
C LYS A 130 -6.39 -11.61 34.45
N GLU A 131 -7.69 -11.66 34.15
CA GLU A 131 -8.75 -11.99 35.11
C GLU A 131 -8.84 -13.49 35.39
N ASP A 132 -8.70 -14.32 34.36
CA ASP A 132 -8.67 -15.77 34.47
C ASP A 132 -7.56 -16.36 33.56
N PRO A 133 -6.37 -16.63 34.13
CA PRO A 133 -5.26 -17.21 33.40
C PRO A 133 -5.54 -18.62 32.86
N SER A 134 -6.54 -19.34 33.40
CA SER A 134 -6.86 -20.70 32.94
C SER A 134 -7.44 -20.73 31.52
N LEU A 135 -7.99 -19.60 31.05
CA LEU A 135 -8.49 -19.45 29.67
C LEU A 135 -7.39 -19.56 28.62
N ALA A 136 -6.11 -19.39 28.98
CA ALA A 136 -4.98 -19.47 28.04
C ALA A 136 -4.48 -20.91 27.80
N LEU A 137 -4.95 -21.88 28.60
CA LEU A 137 -4.47 -23.27 28.61
C LEU A 137 -5.50 -24.28 28.07
N SER A 138 -6.66 -23.82 27.61
CA SER A 138 -7.69 -24.64 26.95
C SER A 138 -7.66 -24.48 25.43
#